data_AF-A0A1H8KRR1-F1
#
_entry.id   AF-A0A1H8KRR1-F1
#
_cell.length_a   1.000
_cell.length_b   1.000
_cell.length_c   1.000
_cell.angle_alpha   90.00
_cell.angle_beta   90.00
_cell.angle_gamma   90.00
#
_symmetry.space_group_name_H-M   'P 1'
#
loop_
_entity.id
_entity.type
_entity.pdbx_description
1 polymer ?
#
loop_
_entity_poly.entity_id
_entity_poly.type
_entity_poly.pdbx_seq_one_letter_code
_entity_poly.pdbx_strand_id
1 'polypeptide(L)'
;MENTYQNEERYFEAKKQVEEIKGFYGNLTAYIVFNIALLIINLVTSPEHLWFFWPMLGWGIGVIFHGMKVFNYMPFFGKDWEEQKIKEFMEKENRRKDTWT
;
A
#
# COMPACT_ATOMS: atom_id res chain seq x y z
N MET A 1 -10.63 2.88 32.14
CA MET A 1 -9.62 1.94 31.60
C MET A 1 -9.87 1.69 30.12
N GLU A 2 -11.08 1.29 29.71
CA GLU A 2 -11.44 1.07 28.29
C GLU A 2 -11.13 2.26 27.36
N ASN A 3 -11.38 3.50 27.79
CA ASN A 3 -11.09 4.70 27.01
C ASN A 3 -9.58 4.93 26.75
N THR A 4 -8.70 4.45 27.65
CA THR A 4 -7.24 4.62 27.50
C THR A 4 -6.70 3.67 26.44
N TYR A 5 -7.09 2.39 26.50
CA TYR A 5 -6.70 1.38 25.50
C TYR A 5 -7.22 1.72 24.09
N GLN A 6 -8.46 2.20 23.99
CA GLN A 6 -9.04 2.61 22.70
C GLN A 6 -8.30 3.80 22.07
N ASN A 7 -7.79 4.73 22.90
CA ASN A 7 -6.99 5.86 22.41
C ASN A 7 -5.58 5.44 22.00
N GLU A 8 -4.96 4.49 22.71
CA GLU A 8 -3.65 3.94 22.37
C GLU A 8 -3.67 3.17 21.04
N GLU A 9 -4.70 2.34 20.80
CA GLU A 9 -4.87 1.61 19.54
C GLU A 9 -5.05 2.57 18.35
N ARG A 10 -5.92 3.57 18.48
CA ARG A 10 -6.14 4.59 17.44
C ARG A 10 -4.87 5.38 17.13
N TYR A 11 -4.09 5.70 18.15
CA TYR A 11 -2.81 6.38 17.99
C TYR A 11 -1.79 5.49 17.26
N PHE A 12 -1.71 4.21 17.61
CA PHE A 12 -0.83 3.24 16.95
C PHE A 12 -1.19 3.06 15.47
N GLU A 13 -2.48 2.91 15.14
CA GLU A 13 -2.94 2.84 13.76
C GLU A 13 -2.59 4.09 12.96
N ALA A 14 -2.87 5.28 13.51
CA ALA A 14 -2.55 6.53 12.86
C ALA A 14 -1.04 6.67 12.60
N LYS A 15 -0.21 6.27 13.58
CA LYS A 15 1.25 6.27 13.44
C LYS A 15 1.71 5.33 12.32
N LYS A 16 1.15 4.11 12.26
CA LYS A 16 1.46 3.14 11.21
C LYS A 16 1.12 3.68 9.83
N GLN A 17 -0.05 4.30 9.66
CA GLN A 17 -0.42 4.93 8.39
C GLN A 17 0.56 6.03 7.98
N VAL A 18 1.00 6.87 8.93
CA VAL A 18 1.99 7.92 8.65
C VAL A 18 3.34 7.33 8.21
N GLU A 19 3.80 6.23 8.83
CA GLU A 19 5.02 5.54 8.42
C GLU A 19 4.90 4.94 7.01
N GLU A 20 3.76 4.33 6.68
CA GLU A 20 3.49 3.80 5.34
C GLU A 20 3.47 4.90 4.27
N ILE A 21 2.82 6.04 4.56
CA ILE A 21 2.80 7.22 3.69
C ILE A 21 4.23 7.74 3.45
N LYS A 22 5.04 7.88 4.51
CA LYS A 22 6.44 8.30 4.38
C LYS A 22 7.25 7.33 3.52
N GLY A 23 7.08 6.03 3.74
CA GLY A 23 7.72 4.98 2.94
C GLY A 23 7.35 5.07 1.45
N PHE A 24 6.07 5.31 1.16
CA PHE A 24 5.59 5.53 -0.21
C PHE A 24 6.25 6.73 -0.87
N TYR A 25 6.31 7.89 -0.19
CA TYR A 25 6.97 9.07 -0.75
C TYR A 25 8.47 8.86 -1.01
N GLY A 26 9.15 8.09 -0.16
CA GLY A 26 10.54 7.69 -0.40
C GLY A 26 10.68 6.89 -1.69
N ASN A 27 9.86 5.85 -1.87
CA ASN A 27 9.86 5.03 -3.08
C ASN A 27 9.46 5.83 -4.33
N LEU A 28 8.46 6.71 -4.23
CA LEU A 28 8.00 7.56 -5.33
C LEU A 28 9.10 8.56 -5.74
N THR A 29 9.79 9.15 -4.78
CA THR A 29 10.91 10.07 -5.05
C THR A 29 12.04 9.33 -5.76
N ALA A 30 12.43 8.16 -5.26
CA ALA A 30 13.45 7.33 -5.90
C ALA A 30 13.05 6.95 -7.34
N TYR A 31 11.78 6.57 -7.55
CA TYR A 31 11.23 6.29 -8.87
C TYR A 31 11.35 7.49 -9.82
N ILE A 32 10.94 8.68 -9.40
CA ILE A 32 11.02 9.90 -10.23
C ILE A 32 12.47 10.22 -10.57
N VAL A 33 13.37 10.25 -9.58
CA VAL A 33 14.79 10.58 -9.78
C VAL A 33 15.44 9.60 -10.75
N PHE A 34 15.21 8.30 -10.56
CA PHE A 34 15.77 7.26 -11.40
C PHE A 34 15.25 7.36 -12.84
N ASN A 35 13.95 7.58 -13.02
CA ASN A 35 13.36 7.72 -14.36
C ASN A 35 13.84 8.98 -15.09
N ILE A 36 14.06 10.10 -14.39
CA ILE A 36 14.66 11.30 -14.98
C ILE A 36 16.08 11.00 -15.45
N ALA A 37 16.89 10.29 -14.64
CA ALA A 37 18.23 9.89 -15.04
C ALA A 37 18.21 8.99 -16.29
N LEU A 38 17.32 7.99 -16.33
CA LEU A 38 17.15 7.12 -17.50
C LEU A 38 16.68 7.87 -18.74
N LEU A 39 15.76 8.82 -18.60
CA LEU A 39 15.31 9.69 -19.68
C LEU A 39 16.49 10.46 -20.27
N ILE A 40 17.32 11.08 -19.43
CA ILE A 40 18.50 11.83 -19.88
C ILE A 40 19.47 10.89 -20.61
N ILE A 41 19.79 9.73 -20.02
CA ILE A 41 20.70 8.75 -20.64
C ILE A 41 20.16 8.34 -22.01
N ASN A 42 18.88 8.00 -22.09
CA ASN A 42 18.25 7.56 -23.32
C ASN A 42 18.29 8.63 -24.41
N LEU A 43 17.96 9.88 -24.09
CA LEU A 43 18.02 10.98 -25.06
C LEU A 43 19.45 11.27 -25.55
N VAL A 44 20.46 11.04 -24.71
CA VAL A 44 21.87 11.24 -25.07
C VAL A 44 22.44 10.08 -25.89
N THR A 45 22.07 8.84 -25.59
CA THR A 45 22.65 7.64 -26.24
C THR A 45 21.83 7.15 -27.44
N SER A 46 20.51 7.27 -27.39
CA SER A 46 19.62 6.71 -28.41
C SER A 46 18.32 7.52 -28.52
N PRO A 47 18.39 8.78 -28.98
CA PRO A 47 17.21 9.66 -29.08
C PRO A 47 16.14 9.11 -30.04
N GLU A 48 16.53 8.30 -31.03
CA GLU A 48 15.59 7.65 -31.95
C GLU A 48 14.90 6.41 -31.36
N HIS A 49 15.39 5.89 -30.22
CA HIS A 49 14.83 4.71 -29.58
C HIS A 49 14.62 4.93 -28.08
N LEU A 50 13.39 5.26 -27.71
CA LEU A 50 12.99 5.63 -26.34
C LEU A 50 12.85 4.42 -25.40
N TRP A 51 13.94 3.68 -25.16
CA TRP A 51 13.92 2.48 -24.33
C TRP A 51 13.60 2.74 -22.86
N PHE A 52 13.74 3.98 -22.36
CA PHE A 52 13.46 4.34 -20.96
C PHE A 52 12.01 4.06 -20.53
N PHE A 53 11.06 3.94 -21.47
CA PHE A 53 9.67 3.58 -21.18
C PHE A 53 9.54 2.19 -20.56
N TRP A 54 10.38 1.22 -20.93
CA TRP A 54 10.29 -0.14 -20.41
C TRP A 54 10.52 -0.22 -18.90
N PRO A 55 11.65 0.29 -18.34
CA PRO A 55 11.84 0.34 -16.90
C PRO A 55 10.84 1.27 -16.20
N MET A 56 10.45 2.38 -16.83
CA MET A 56 9.43 3.29 -16.29
C MET A 56 8.10 2.58 -16.04
N LEU A 57 7.58 1.87 -17.06
CA LEU A 57 6.29 1.18 -16.98
C LEU A 57 6.37 -0.04 -16.06
N GLY A 58 7.43 -0.85 -16.19
CA GLY A 58 7.61 -2.04 -15.38
C GLY A 58 7.63 -1.74 -13.88
N TRP A 59 8.43 -0.75 -13.46
CA TRP A 59 8.49 -0.36 -12.05
C TRP A 59 7.32 0.56 -11.63
N GLY A 60 6.82 1.37 -12.56
CA GLY A 60 5.72 2.31 -12.32
C GLY A 60 4.44 1.61 -11.86
N ILE A 61 4.16 0.42 -12.40
CA ILE A 61 3.04 -0.42 -11.93
C ILE A 61 3.17 -0.72 -10.43
N GLY A 62 4.36 -1.10 -9.96
CA GLY A 62 4.61 -1.37 -8.54
C GLY A 62 4.41 -0.13 -7.65
N VAL A 63 4.83 1.04 -8.13
CA VAL A 63 4.59 2.32 -7.43
C VAL A 63 3.10 2.62 -7.34
N ILE A 64 2.33 2.42 -8.42
CA ILE A 64 0.89 2.62 -8.44
C ILE A 64 0.20 1.68 -7.45
N PHE A 65 0.53 0.39 -7.45
CA PHE A 65 -0.03 -0.57 -6.49
C PHE A 65 0.31 -0.22 -5.04
N HIS A 66 1.54 0.20 -4.78
CA HIS A 66 1.93 0.64 -3.44
C HIS A 66 1.13 1.89 -3.00
N GLY A 67 0.95 2.86 -3.90
CA GLY A 67 0.14 4.04 -3.64
C GLY A 67 -1.33 3.71 -3.36
N MET A 68 -1.93 2.83 -4.17
CA MET A 68 -3.31 2.38 -3.95
C MET A 68 -3.49 1.72 -2.59
N LYS A 69 -2.50 0.94 -2.13
CA LYS A 69 -2.50 0.32 -0.80
C LYS A 69 -2.41 1.37 0.31
N VAL A 70 -1.42 2.26 0.23
CA VAL A 70 -1.12 3.25 1.28
C VAL A 70 -2.25 4.27 1.47
N PHE A 71 -2.89 4.67 0.38
CA PHE A 71 -4.01 5.61 0.42
C PHE A 71 -5.38 4.92 0.47
N ASN A 72 -5.43 3.60 0.67
CA ASN A 72 -6.67 2.82 0.73
C ASN A 72 -7.61 3.04 -0.48
N TYR A 73 -7.04 3.37 -1.65
CA TYR A 73 -7.80 3.58 -2.89
C TYR A 73 -8.23 2.28 -3.56
N MET A 74 -8.02 1.12 -2.94
CA MET A 74 -8.39 -0.18 -3.50
C MET A 74 -9.85 -0.49 -3.12
N PRO A 75 -10.85 -0.25 -4.00
CA PRO A 75 -12.27 -0.29 -3.63
C PRO A 75 -12.77 -1.70 -3.26
N PHE A 76 -12.00 -2.75 -3.58
CA PHE A 76 -12.35 -4.14 -3.31
C PHE A 76 -11.66 -4.75 -2.07
N PHE A 77 -10.61 -4.12 -1.55
CA PHE A 77 -9.78 -4.64 -0.44
C PHE A 77 -9.52 -3.58 0.65
N GLY A 78 -10.45 -2.64 0.81
CA GLY A 78 -10.38 -1.62 1.85
C GLY A 78 -10.66 -2.18 3.26
N LYS A 79 -10.48 -1.32 4.27
CA LYS A 79 -10.75 -1.62 5.69
C LYS A 79 -12.12 -2.29 5.91
N ASP A 80 -13.14 -1.90 5.15
CA ASP A 80 -14.49 -2.49 5.25
C ASP A 80 -14.52 -3.98 4.90
N TRP A 81 -13.75 -4.41 3.88
CA TRP A 81 -13.64 -5.82 3.52
C TRP A 81 -12.86 -6.59 4.58
N GLU A 82 -11.80 -5.99 5.14
CA GLU A 82 -11.00 -6.59 6.20
C GLU A 82 -11.84 -6.79 7.47
N GLU A 83 -12.60 -5.78 7.92
CA GLU A 83 -13.53 -5.88 9.04
C GLU A 83 -14.61 -6.94 8.80
N GLN A 84 -15.20 -6.99 7.60
CA GLN A 84 -16.17 -8.03 7.25
C GLN A 84 -15.58 -9.43 7.35
N LYS A 85 -14.34 -9.63 6.89
CA LYS A 85 -13.68 -10.94 6.97
C LYS A 85 -13.30 -11.32 8.40
N ILE A 86 -12.80 -10.37 9.20
CA ILE A 86 -12.53 -10.60 10.62
C ILE A 86 -13.82 -11.03 11.33
N LYS A 87 -14.92 -10.32 11.09
CA LYS A 87 -16.23 -10.67 11.65
C LYS A 87 -16.70 -12.07 11.22
N GLU A 88 -16.52 -12.42 9.94
CA GLU A 88 -16.87 -13.75 9.42
C GLU A 88 -16.05 -14.87 10.11
N PHE A 89 -14.76 -14.65 10.36
CA PHE A 89 -13.91 -15.61 11.08
C PHE A 89 -14.30 -15.76 12.55
N MET A 90 -14.58 -14.65 13.25
CA MET A 90 -15.04 -14.66 14.65
C MET A 90 -16.37 -15.40 14.79
N GLU A 91 -17.33 -15.16 13.90
CA GLU A 91 -18.61 -15.87 13.89
C GLU A 91 -18.44 -17.37 13.58
N LYS A 92 -17.52 -17.74 12.68
CA LYS A 92 -17.20 -19.16 12.40
C LYS A 92 -16.56 -19.83 13.61
N GLU A 93 -15.72 -19.14 14.37
CA GLU A 93 -15.12 -19.67 15.58
C GLU A 93 -16.16 -19.87 16.69
N ASN A 94 -17.03 -18.88 16.93
CA ASN A 94 -18.11 -18.98 17.91
C ASN A 94 -19.08 -20.11 17.57
N ARG A 95 -19.55 -20.21 16.31
CA ARG A 95 -20.39 -21.32 15.87
C ARG A 95 -19.72 -22.68 16.06
N ARG A 96 -18.41 -22.76 15.86
CA ARG A 96 -17.65 -24.00 16.09
C ARG A 96 -17.67 -24.34 17.59
N LYS A 97 -17.37 -23.39 18.49
CA LYS A 97 -17.39 -23.61 19.94
C LYS A 97 -18.75 -24.07 20.45
N ASP A 98 -19.85 -23.49 19.96
CA ASP A 98 -21.22 -23.88 20.33
C ASP A 98 -21.59 -25.32 19.92
N THR A 99 -20.99 -25.84 18.83
CA THR A 99 -21.23 -27.25 18.41
C THR A 99 -20.46 -28.30 19.21
N TRP A 100 -19.47 -27.89 20.03
CA TRP A 100 -18.67 -28.79 20.87
C TRP A 100 -19.06 -28.77 22.37
N THR A 101 -20.13 -28.03 22.71
CA THR A 101 -20.77 -27.99 24.04
C THR A 101 -22.19 -28.51 23.97
#